data_AF-A0A8J9X7I0-F1
#
_entry.id   AF-A0A8J9X7I0-F1
#
_cell.length_a   1.000
_cell.length_b   1.000
_cell.length_c   1.000
_cell.angle_alpha   90.00
_cell.angle_beta   90.00
_cell.angle_gamma   90.00
#
_symmetry.space_group_name_H-M   'P 1'
#
loop_
_entity.id
_entity.type
_entity.pdbx_description
1 polymer ?
#
loop_
_entity_poly.entity_id
_entity_poly.type
_entity_poly.pdbx_seq_one_letter_code
_entity_poly.pdbx_strand_id
1 'polypeptide(L)'
;MDYDVYSNWVNWCAAAGMTGGRLNRFNIAKQSKDYDQHGDYVRHWLPELAKVPNEFVHEPWKMTSFQQMEYECKLGVDYPNPIVPPSRPNPHTDRNNRGRGGHQSKGNNRHGPPDKSRKANASGSNRHQKYEMKSLQPGSFRVKES
;
A
#
# COMPACT_ATOMS: atom_id res chain seq x y z
N MET A 1 -7.02 7.40 -27.69
CA MET A 1 -7.92 6.88 -26.65
C MET A 1 -7.89 5.37 -26.73
N ASP A 2 -7.48 4.71 -25.66
CA ASP A 2 -7.12 3.28 -25.56
C ASP A 2 -8.14 2.48 -24.72
N TYR A 3 -9.37 2.97 -24.62
CA TYR A 3 -10.42 2.35 -23.83
C TYR A 3 -10.79 0.95 -24.38
N ASP A 4 -10.62 -0.07 -23.52
CA ASP A 4 -11.14 -1.43 -23.69
C ASP A 4 -11.92 -1.86 -22.43
N VAL A 5 -13.12 -2.39 -22.65
CA VAL A 5 -14.07 -2.73 -21.57
C VAL A 5 -13.47 -3.78 -20.64
N TYR A 6 -12.88 -4.84 -21.21
CA TYR A 6 -12.38 -5.96 -20.42
C TYR A 6 -11.17 -5.55 -19.58
N SER A 7 -10.20 -4.89 -20.22
CA SER A 7 -8.98 -4.45 -19.55
C SER A 7 -9.27 -3.41 -18.46
N ASN A 8 -10.13 -2.42 -18.72
CA ASN A 8 -10.49 -1.41 -17.73
C ASN A 8 -11.23 -2.03 -16.52
N TRP A 9 -12.19 -2.92 -16.76
CA TRP A 9 -12.93 -3.59 -15.69
C TRP A 9 -12.00 -4.36 -14.75
N VAL A 10 -11.10 -5.21 -15.30
CA VAL A 10 -10.15 -5.98 -14.50
C VAL A 10 -9.21 -5.05 -13.71
N ASN A 11 -8.70 -3.98 -14.34
CA ASN A 11 -7.81 -3.03 -13.68
C ASN A 11 -8.49 -2.33 -12.49
N TRP A 12 -9.75 -1.91 -12.63
CA TRP A 12 -10.51 -1.32 -11.53
C TRP A 12 -10.78 -2.31 -10.40
N CYS A 13 -11.17 -3.55 -10.70
CA CYS A 13 -11.33 -4.59 -9.69
C CYS A 13 -10.02 -4.89 -8.94
N ALA A 14 -8.88 -4.89 -9.65
CA ALA A 14 -7.57 -5.08 -9.04
C ALA A 14 -7.16 -3.90 -8.15
N ALA A 15 -7.35 -2.66 -8.61
CA ALA A 15 -7.07 -1.46 -7.83
C ALA A 15 -7.92 -1.38 -6.55
N ALA A 16 -9.16 -1.87 -6.59
CA ALA A 16 -10.05 -1.98 -5.44
C ALA A 16 -9.70 -3.16 -4.49
N GLY A 17 -8.76 -4.04 -4.88
CA GLY A 17 -8.34 -5.20 -4.09
C GLY A 17 -9.26 -6.41 -4.17
N MET A 18 -10.22 -6.44 -5.09
CA MET A 18 -11.20 -7.53 -5.20
C MET A 18 -10.59 -8.81 -5.78
N THR A 19 -9.40 -8.72 -6.38
CA THR A 19 -8.70 -9.85 -7.02
C THR A 19 -7.78 -10.62 -6.07
N GLY A 20 -7.77 -10.29 -4.77
CA GLY A 20 -7.00 -11.00 -3.74
C GLY A 20 -5.47 -10.79 -3.80
N GLY A 21 -4.99 -9.89 -4.66
CA GLY A 21 -3.58 -9.50 -4.77
C GLY A 21 -3.12 -8.48 -3.72
N ARG A 22 -1.90 -7.95 -3.88
CA ARG A 22 -1.38 -6.88 -3.01
C ARG A 22 -2.17 -5.58 -3.22
N LEU A 23 -2.74 -5.07 -2.14
CA LEU A 23 -3.32 -3.72 -2.10
C LEU A 23 -2.21 -2.67 -2.03
N ASN A 24 -1.96 -2.00 -3.15
CA ASN A 24 -1.03 -0.88 -3.19
C ASN A 24 -1.68 0.34 -2.56
N ARG A 25 -1.13 0.79 -1.42
CA ARG A 25 -1.49 2.07 -0.81
C ARG A 25 -0.55 3.14 -1.34
N PHE A 26 -1.10 4.13 -2.01
CA PHE A 26 -0.34 5.24 -2.59
C PHE A 26 -0.28 6.40 -1.59
N ASN A 27 0.93 6.93 -1.37
CA ASN A 27 1.11 8.25 -0.76
C ASN A 27 1.24 9.25 -1.90
N ILE A 28 0.12 9.88 -2.27
CA ILE A 28 0.03 10.77 -3.44
C ILE A 28 1.02 11.93 -3.34
N ALA A 29 1.12 12.58 -2.18
CA ALA A 29 2.02 13.73 -2.00
C ALA A 29 3.50 13.32 -2.16
N LYS A 30 3.90 12.20 -1.56
CA LYS A 30 5.27 11.69 -1.70
C LYS A 30 5.56 11.30 -3.16
N GLN A 31 4.67 10.54 -3.79
CA GLN A 31 4.89 10.06 -5.15
C GLN A 31 4.91 11.20 -6.16
N SER A 32 4.04 12.19 -5.99
CA SER A 32 4.06 13.39 -6.83
C SER A 32 5.42 14.10 -6.76
N LYS A 33 5.99 14.24 -5.56
CA LYS A 33 7.33 14.82 -5.37
C LYS A 33 8.45 13.94 -5.93
N ASP A 34 8.35 12.61 -5.79
CA ASP A 34 9.36 11.68 -6.28
C ASP A 34 9.41 11.65 -7.82
N TYR A 35 8.25 11.72 -8.48
CA TYR A 35 8.15 11.69 -9.95
C TYR A 35 8.30 13.06 -10.63
N ASP A 36 7.87 14.13 -9.97
CA ASP A 36 7.88 15.49 -10.52
C ASP A 36 8.51 16.45 -9.50
N GLN A 37 9.84 16.40 -9.35
CA GLN A 37 10.54 17.21 -8.32
C GLN A 37 10.39 18.72 -8.51
N HIS A 38 10.16 19.16 -9.75
CA HIS A 38 10.00 20.56 -10.09
C HIS A 38 8.54 21.02 -10.05
N GLY A 39 7.57 20.11 -10.18
CA GLY A 39 6.15 20.47 -10.26
C GLY A 39 5.73 20.88 -11.67
N ASP A 40 6.50 20.55 -12.70
CA ASP A 40 6.24 21.00 -14.08
C ASP A 40 4.98 20.37 -14.63
N TYR A 41 4.72 19.09 -14.30
CA TYR A 41 3.49 18.42 -14.67
C TYR A 41 2.29 19.03 -13.96
N VAL A 42 2.44 19.32 -12.66
CA VAL A 42 1.39 19.97 -11.87
C VAL A 42 1.03 21.34 -12.45
N ARG A 43 2.02 22.19 -12.76
CA ARG A 43 1.78 23.53 -13.33
C ARG A 43 1.21 23.49 -14.74
N HIS A 44 1.55 22.47 -15.52
CA HIS A 44 1.01 22.31 -16.86
C HIS A 44 -0.50 22.06 -16.84
N TRP A 45 -0.97 21.23 -15.90
CA TRP A 45 -2.38 20.86 -15.80
C TRP A 45 -3.20 21.74 -14.86
N LEU A 46 -2.56 22.41 -13.90
CA LEU A 46 -3.17 23.30 -12.91
C LEU A 46 -2.54 24.69 -13.03
N PRO A 47 -3.01 25.53 -14.00
CA PRO A 47 -2.43 26.85 -14.23
C PRO A 47 -2.55 27.79 -13.02
N GLU A 48 -3.51 27.56 -12.12
CA GLU A 48 -3.66 28.27 -10.86
C GLU A 48 -2.45 28.09 -9.92
N LEU A 49 -1.67 27.01 -10.09
CA LEU A 49 -0.45 26.74 -9.32
C LEU A 49 0.83 27.20 -10.04
N ALA A 50 0.72 27.87 -11.21
CA ALA A 50 1.87 28.22 -12.04
C ALA A 50 2.90 29.10 -11.32
N LYS A 51 2.43 30.02 -10.46
CA LYS A 51 3.28 30.96 -9.69
C LYS A 51 3.79 30.38 -8.37
N VAL A 52 3.30 29.22 -7.95
CA VAL A 52 3.65 28.59 -6.67
C VAL A 52 5.05 27.97 -6.77
N PRO A 53 5.95 28.17 -5.78
CA PRO A 53 7.30 27.61 -5.81
C PRO A 53 7.28 26.08 -5.60
N ASN A 54 8.36 25.42 -6.01
CA ASN A 54 8.48 23.95 -6.02
C ASN A 54 8.28 23.32 -4.62
N GLU A 55 8.55 24.07 -3.55
CA GLU A 55 8.36 23.59 -2.18
C GLU A 55 6.90 23.36 -1.81
N PHE A 56 5.98 24.13 -2.41
CA PHE A 56 4.55 24.11 -2.08
C PHE A 56 3.68 23.57 -3.20
N VAL A 57 4.20 23.39 -4.42
CA VAL A 57 3.41 22.95 -5.59
C VAL A 57 2.70 21.61 -5.36
N HIS A 58 3.30 20.66 -4.64
CA HIS A 58 2.69 19.37 -4.32
C HIS A 58 1.79 19.39 -3.06
N GLU A 59 1.95 20.42 -2.23
CA GLU A 59 1.26 20.54 -0.94
C GLU A 59 0.87 22.01 -0.68
N PRO A 60 0.00 22.61 -1.52
CA PRO A 60 -0.29 24.04 -1.47
C PRO A 60 -0.95 24.48 -0.16
N TRP A 61 -1.61 23.56 0.56
CA TRP A 61 -2.16 23.78 1.90
C TRP A 61 -1.12 24.06 3.00
N LYS A 62 0.17 23.90 2.72
CA LYS A 62 1.24 24.31 3.63
C LYS A 62 1.60 25.79 3.51
N MET A 63 1.10 26.49 2.49
CA MET A 63 1.35 27.92 2.31
C MET A 63 0.62 28.74 3.38
N THR A 64 1.35 29.71 3.96
CA THR A 64 0.77 30.73 4.82
C THR A 64 -0.15 31.67 4.03
N SER A 65 -1.05 32.38 4.70
CA SER A 65 -1.94 33.34 4.04
C SER A 65 -1.17 34.44 3.28
N PHE A 66 0.02 34.82 3.75
CA PHE A 66 0.89 35.77 3.07
C PHE A 66 1.42 35.21 1.75
N GLN A 67 1.95 33.98 1.77
CA GLN A 67 2.44 33.30 0.57
C GLN A 67 1.33 33.05 -0.46
N GLN A 68 0.11 32.74 -0.02
CA GLN A 68 -1.03 32.59 -0.92
C GLN A 68 -1.35 33.89 -1.68
N MET A 69 -1.21 35.05 -1.02
CA MET A 69 -1.36 36.35 -1.68
C MET A 69 -0.19 36.67 -2.60
N GLU A 70 1.03 36.38 -2.17
CA GLU A 70 2.26 36.62 -2.93
C GLU A 70 2.28 35.83 -4.25
N TYR A 71 1.85 34.57 -4.23
CA TYR A 71 1.80 33.70 -5.40
C TYR A 71 0.44 33.71 -6.12
N GLU A 72 -0.48 34.59 -5.73
CA GLU A 72 -1.82 34.73 -6.34
C GLU A 72 -2.60 33.41 -6.40
N CYS A 73 -2.49 32.56 -5.37
CA CYS A 73 -3.18 31.28 -5.27
C CYS A 73 -3.85 31.17 -3.90
N LYS A 74 -5.13 31.56 -3.82
CA LYS A 74 -5.91 31.50 -2.57
C LYS A 74 -6.62 30.16 -2.43
N LEU A 75 -6.32 29.48 -1.33
CA LEU A 75 -6.96 28.20 -1.02
C LEU A 75 -8.44 28.40 -0.66
N GLY A 76 -9.30 27.53 -1.20
CA GLY A 76 -10.75 27.59 -1.10
C GLY A 76 -11.42 28.54 -2.10
N VAL A 77 -10.65 29.27 -2.91
CA VAL A 77 -11.18 30.12 -4.00
C VAL A 77 -10.59 29.68 -5.34
N ASP A 78 -9.28 29.83 -5.49
CA ASP A 78 -8.56 29.52 -6.74
C ASP A 78 -8.19 28.04 -6.81
N TYR A 79 -7.82 27.46 -5.65
CA TYR A 79 -7.53 26.03 -5.51
C TYR A 79 -8.23 25.44 -4.29
N PRO A 80 -8.91 24.30 -4.37
CA PRO A 80 -9.71 23.78 -3.26
C PRO A 80 -8.84 23.37 -2.06
N ASN A 81 -9.42 23.48 -0.85
CA ASN A 81 -8.83 22.92 0.35
C ASN A 81 -8.84 21.37 0.27
N PRO A 82 -7.83 20.68 0.84
CA PRO A 82 -7.82 19.23 0.88
C PRO A 82 -9.08 18.69 1.56
N ILE A 83 -9.85 17.89 0.82
CA ILE A 83 -11.09 17.27 1.33
C ILE A 83 -10.75 16.25 2.43
N VAL A 84 -9.60 15.59 2.30
CA VAL A 84 -9.08 14.64 3.28
C VAL A 84 -7.73 15.17 3.77
N PRO A 85 -7.48 15.22 5.09
CA PRO A 85 -6.18 15.63 5.60
C PRO A 85 -5.10 14.66 5.10
N PRO A 86 -3.89 15.16 4.77
CA PRO A 86 -2.80 14.31 4.30
C PRO A 86 -2.55 13.18 5.31
N SER A 87 -2.64 11.94 4.83
CA SER A 87 -2.48 10.74 5.66
C SER A 87 -1.09 10.76 6.28
N ARG A 88 -1.00 10.90 7.61
CA ARG A 88 0.26 10.72 8.33
C ARG A 88 0.64 9.24 8.22
N PRO A 89 1.83 8.89 7.68
CA PRO A 89 2.31 7.52 7.79
C PRO A 89 2.41 7.18 9.28
N ASN A 90 1.69 6.14 9.70
CA ASN A 90 1.55 5.78 11.10
C ASN A 90 2.93 5.42 11.68
N PRO A 91 3.53 6.22 12.60
CA PRO A 91 4.92 6.02 13.03
C PRO A 91 5.17 4.71 13.80
N HIS A 92 4.11 4.03 14.23
CA HIS A 92 4.18 2.91 15.16
C HIS A 92 4.32 1.52 14.52
N THR A 93 4.27 1.37 13.19
CA THR A 93 4.27 0.01 12.58
C THR A 93 5.64 -0.51 12.17
N ASP A 94 6.71 0.30 12.20
CA ASP A 94 8.07 -0.14 11.79
C ASP A 94 9.03 -0.39 12.96
N ARG A 95 8.54 -0.41 14.21
CA ARG A 95 9.40 -0.61 15.40
C ARG A 95 9.60 -2.08 15.79
N ASN A 96 8.75 -3.00 15.31
CA ASN A 96 8.76 -4.40 15.75
C ASN A 96 9.61 -5.37 14.91
N ASN A 97 10.35 -4.90 13.90
CA ASN A 97 11.20 -5.77 13.07
C ASN A 97 12.70 -5.40 13.04
N ARG A 98 13.17 -4.60 14.01
CA ARG A 98 14.62 -4.29 14.20
C ARG A 98 15.19 -4.89 15.49
N GLY A 99 14.65 -6.03 15.93
CA GLY A 99 14.97 -6.63 17.23
C GLY A 99 15.00 -8.17 17.23
N ARG A 100 15.42 -8.81 16.14
CA ARG A 100 15.69 -10.27 16.11
C ARG A 100 17.02 -10.55 15.40
N GLY A 101 18.11 -10.13 16.04
CA GLY A 101 19.47 -10.41 15.59
C GLY A 101 20.43 -10.16 16.75
N GLY A 102 20.51 -11.11 17.69
CA GLY A 102 21.36 -10.95 18.87
C GLY A 102 21.13 -11.98 19.97
N HIS A 103 21.04 -13.27 19.64
CA HIS A 103 21.28 -14.30 20.66
C HIS A 103 22.80 -14.37 20.91
N GLN A 104 23.26 -13.68 21.96
CA GLN A 104 24.60 -13.86 22.50
C GLN A 104 24.71 -15.29 23.04
N SER A 105 25.44 -16.13 22.31
CA SER A 105 25.87 -17.44 22.78
C SER A 105 26.94 -17.23 23.87
N LYS A 106 26.55 -17.43 25.14
CA LYS A 106 27.49 -17.63 26.25
C LYS A 106 27.94 -19.08 26.19
N GLY A 107 29.24 -19.27 26.00
CA GLY A 107 29.85 -20.56 25.67
C GLY A 107 29.81 -21.63 26.76
N ASN A 108 30.13 -22.85 26.34
CA ASN A 108 30.75 -23.85 27.20
C ASN A 108 31.66 -24.78 26.37
N ASN A 109 32.94 -24.77 26.72
CA ASN A 109 33.97 -25.71 26.25
C ASN A 109 33.70 -27.12 26.78
N ARG A 110 33.64 -28.16 25.92
CA ARG A 110 34.16 -29.52 26.20
C ARG A 110 34.63 -30.23 24.90
N HIS A 111 35.80 -30.86 25.00
CA HIS A 111 36.56 -31.61 23.99
C HIS A 111 35.84 -32.89 23.47
N GLY A 112 36.23 -33.37 22.26
CA GLY A 112 35.65 -34.49 21.45
C GLY A 112 35.78 -35.93 22.02
N PRO A 113 35.63 -37.04 21.24
CA PRO A 113 35.81 -37.24 19.77
C PRO A 113 34.56 -37.81 19.03
N PRO A 114 34.59 -38.04 17.70
CA PRO A 114 33.41 -38.45 16.93
C PRO A 114 33.23 -39.99 16.90
N ASP A 115 32.01 -40.44 16.53
CA ASP A 115 31.74 -41.52 15.55
C ASP A 115 30.64 -42.56 15.94
N LYS A 116 29.98 -43.04 14.87
CA LYS A 116 29.19 -44.26 14.60
C LYS A 116 27.75 -44.43 15.13
N SER A 117 26.87 -44.52 14.12
CA SER A 117 25.88 -45.59 13.89
C SER A 117 24.46 -45.44 14.47
N ARG A 118 23.47 -45.42 13.57
CA ARG A 118 22.35 -46.39 13.42
C ARG A 118 21.23 -45.74 12.58
N LYS A 119 21.11 -46.18 11.33
CA LYS A 119 20.13 -47.17 10.81
C LYS A 119 18.71 -46.61 10.66
N ALA A 120 18.25 -46.76 9.41
CA ALA A 120 16.93 -46.57 8.85
C ALA A 120 15.76 -47.08 9.72
N ASN A 121 14.58 -46.52 9.48
CA ASN A 121 13.38 -47.32 9.24
C ASN A 121 12.36 -46.57 8.37
N ALA A 122 11.88 -47.27 7.35
CA ALA A 122 10.79 -46.90 6.47
C ALA A 122 9.44 -47.34 7.07
N SER A 123 8.40 -46.54 6.85
CA SER A 123 7.01 -46.92 6.52
C SER A 123 6.22 -45.60 6.56
N GLY A 124 5.53 -45.16 5.52
CA GLY A 124 4.39 -45.84 4.91
C GLY A 124 3.12 -45.15 5.41
N SER A 125 2.49 -44.31 4.58
CA SER A 125 1.02 -44.21 4.48
C SER A 125 0.66 -43.15 3.45
N ASN A 126 0.20 -43.64 2.31
CA ASN A 126 -0.50 -42.88 1.29
C ASN A 126 -1.95 -42.71 1.78
N ARG A 127 -2.42 -41.48 2.05
CA ARG A 127 -3.83 -41.23 2.35
C ARG A 127 -4.43 -40.28 1.30
N HIS A 128 -5.20 -40.94 0.44
CA HIS A 128 -6.16 -40.48 -0.53
C HIS A 128 -7.16 -39.41 -0.02
N GLN A 129 -7.84 -38.80 -1.02
CA GLN A 129 -9.15 -38.12 -1.03
C GLN A 129 -9.12 -36.58 -0.88
N LYS A 130 -9.20 -35.86 -2.00
CA LYS A 130 -10.44 -35.36 -2.66
C LYS A 130 -11.23 -34.41 -1.75
N TYR A 131 -11.02 -33.10 -1.93
CA TYR A 131 -12.03 -32.11 -1.54
C TYR A 131 -13.01 -31.93 -2.69
N GLU A 132 -14.23 -32.38 -2.42
CA GLU A 132 -15.41 -32.38 -3.27
C GLU A 132 -15.98 -30.96 -3.33
N MET A 133 -16.08 -30.39 -4.54
CA MET A 133 -16.95 -29.24 -4.81
C MET A 133 -18.40 -29.71 -4.66
N LYS A 134 -19.07 -29.41 -3.54
CA LYS A 134 -20.54 -29.48 -3.37
C LYS A 134 -20.98 -28.93 -2.01
N SER A 135 -21.23 -27.62 -1.95
CA SER A 135 -22.15 -27.04 -0.96
C SER A 135 -22.61 -25.64 -1.40
N LEU A 136 -23.34 -25.57 -2.51
CA LEU A 136 -24.29 -24.47 -2.74
C LEU A 136 -25.67 -24.98 -2.30
N GLN A 137 -26.12 -24.58 -1.12
CA GLN A 137 -27.53 -24.65 -0.76
C GLN A 137 -28.17 -23.30 -1.13
N PRO A 138 -29.22 -23.26 -1.96
CA PRO A 138 -29.89 -22.02 -2.33
C PRO A 138 -30.76 -21.52 -1.16
N GLY A 139 -30.31 -20.45 -0.50
CA GLY A 139 -31.10 -19.72 0.50
C GLY A 139 -32.03 -18.71 -0.16
N SER A 140 -33.34 -18.93 0.00
CA SER A 140 -34.44 -18.06 -0.41
C SER A 140 -34.35 -16.67 0.22
N PHE A 141 -34.23 -15.61 -0.59
CA PHE A 141 -34.31 -14.20 -0.14
C PHE A 141 -35.74 -13.68 -0.33
N ARG A 142 -36.42 -13.31 0.75
CA ARG A 142 -37.77 -12.70 0.72
C ARG A 142 -37.63 -11.19 0.87
N VAL A 143 -38.02 -10.45 -0.16
CA VAL A 143 -38.09 -8.98 -0.15
C VAL A 143 -39.35 -8.57 0.63
N LYS A 144 -39.21 -7.64 1.58
CA LYS A 144 -40.33 -6.89 2.16
C LYS A 144 -40.41 -5.55 1.43
N GLU A 145 -41.48 -5.35 0.66
CA GLU A 145 -41.92 -4.01 0.26
C GLU A 145 -42.93 -3.48 1.30
N SER A 146 -43.10 -2.15 1.29
CA SER A 146 -43.70 -1.26 2.28
C SER A 146 -45.09 -1.62 2.81
#